data_AF-A0A7V8E9D2-F1
#
_entry.id   AF-A0A7V8E9D2-F1
#
_cell.length_a   1.000
_cell.length_b   1.000
_cell.length_c   1.000
_cell.angle_alpha   90.00
_cell.angle_beta   90.00
_cell.angle_gamma   90.00
#
_symmetry.space_group_name_H-M   'P 1'
#
loop_
_entity.id
_entity.type
_entity.pdbx_description
1 polymer ?
#
loop_
_entity_poly.entity_id
_entity_poly.type
_entity_poly.pdbx_seq_one_letter_code
_entity_poly.pdbx_strand_id
1 'polypeptide(L)'
;GGKSPNIFFEDIMNAEPAFIEKAAEGLVLAFFNQGEVCTCPSRAVIQESIFEPFMEVVMKKILQIKRGDPLDTDTMVGAQASEQQFDKILSYMDIARGEGAEILTGGAAEKLEGGLATGYYVQPTLIKGHNKMRVFQEEIFGPVVAVTTFKD
;
A
#
# COMPACT_ATOMS: atom_id res chain seq x y z
N GLY A 1 -7.21 13.77 6.98
CA GLY A 1 -6.56 13.97 5.69
C GLY A 1 -7.57 13.68 4.62
N GLY A 2 -7.38 12.60 3.88
CA GLY A 2 -8.28 12.20 2.81
C GLY A 2 -8.04 10.77 2.33
N LYS A 3 -8.82 10.36 1.34
CA LYS A 3 -8.71 9.05 0.69
C LYS A 3 -8.22 9.26 -0.75
N SER A 4 -7.00 9.75 -0.89
CA SER A 4 -6.47 10.28 -2.16
C SER A 4 -6.34 9.18 -3.23
N PRO A 5 -6.90 9.40 -4.43
CA PRO A 5 -6.76 8.47 -5.54
C PRO A 5 -5.45 8.68 -6.31
N ASN A 6 -4.89 7.59 -6.80
CA ASN A 6 -3.89 7.55 -7.85
C ASN A 6 -4.48 6.72 -9.00
N ILE A 7 -4.51 7.29 -10.21
CA ILE A 7 -5.26 6.75 -11.35
C ILE A 7 -4.28 6.43 -12.46
N PHE A 8 -4.33 5.18 -12.94
CA PHE A 8 -3.38 4.63 -13.91
C PHE A 8 -4.13 4.22 -15.17
N PHE A 9 -3.90 4.95 -16.25
CA PHE A 9 -4.45 4.68 -17.58
C PHE A 9 -3.57 3.71 -18.35
N GLU A 10 -4.16 3.07 -19.36
CA GLU A 10 -3.51 2.02 -20.14
C GLU A 10 -2.33 2.50 -20.98
N ASP A 11 -2.31 3.79 -21.32
CA ASP A 11 -1.24 4.42 -22.09
C ASP A 11 0.12 4.40 -21.37
N ILE A 12 0.13 4.24 -20.04
CA ILE A 12 1.34 4.00 -19.25
C ILE A 12 2.12 2.78 -19.77
N MET A 13 1.42 1.71 -20.15
CA MET A 13 2.07 0.48 -20.61
C MET A 13 2.58 0.56 -22.05
N ASN A 14 2.27 1.64 -22.78
CA ASN A 14 2.83 1.91 -24.11
C ASN A 14 4.14 2.71 -24.07
N ALA A 15 4.54 3.19 -22.89
CA ALA A 15 5.76 3.98 -22.70
C ALA A 15 7.00 3.09 -22.55
N GLU A 16 8.18 3.72 -22.48
CA GLU A 16 9.44 3.03 -22.22
C GLU A 16 9.48 2.38 -20.81
N PRO A 17 10.28 1.31 -20.62
CA PRO A 17 10.34 0.60 -19.33
C PRO A 17 10.63 1.51 -18.13
N ALA A 18 11.48 2.53 -18.30
CA ALA A 18 11.80 3.48 -17.25
C ALA A 18 10.56 4.27 -16.79
N PHE A 19 9.66 4.63 -17.70
CA PHE A 19 8.42 5.32 -17.36
C PHE A 19 7.44 4.40 -16.62
N ILE A 20 7.30 3.15 -17.06
CA ILE A 20 6.46 2.14 -16.39
C ILE A 20 6.94 1.93 -14.95
N GLU A 21 8.26 1.83 -14.76
CA GLU A 21 8.85 1.76 -13.42
C GLU A 21 8.56 3.00 -12.57
N LYS A 22 8.64 4.20 -13.14
CA LYS A 22 8.29 5.44 -12.43
C LYS A 22 6.81 5.51 -12.07
N ALA A 23 5.91 5.06 -12.94
CA ALA A 23 4.49 4.96 -12.62
C ALA A 23 4.25 3.98 -11.46
N ALA A 24 4.89 2.81 -11.49
CA ALA A 24 4.82 1.84 -10.39
C ALA A 24 5.38 2.41 -9.07
N GLU A 25 6.48 3.18 -9.12
CA GLU A 25 7.00 3.92 -7.96
C GLU A 25 5.96 4.89 -7.40
N GLY A 26 5.18 5.55 -8.25
CA GLY A 26 4.09 6.43 -7.84
C GLY A 26 3.01 5.73 -6.99
N LEU A 27 2.73 4.44 -7.25
CA LEU A 27 1.86 3.63 -6.39
C LEU A 27 2.58 3.28 -5.07
N VAL A 28 3.81 2.80 -5.17
CA VAL A 28 4.62 2.36 -4.02
C VAL A 28 4.94 3.50 -3.04
N LEU A 29 4.95 4.75 -3.51
CA LEU A 29 5.15 5.93 -2.67
C LEU A 29 4.09 6.05 -1.56
N ALA A 30 2.94 5.36 -1.68
CA ALA A 30 1.96 5.26 -0.60
C ALA A 30 2.52 4.68 0.72
N PHE A 31 3.65 3.97 0.68
CA PHE A 31 4.29 3.41 1.86
C PHE A 31 5.35 4.34 2.48
N PHE A 32 5.64 5.49 1.86
CA PHE A 32 6.49 6.52 2.43
C PHE A 32 5.92 7.02 3.76
N ASN A 33 6.80 7.25 4.74
CA ASN A 33 6.41 7.56 6.12
C ASN A 33 5.33 6.61 6.64
N GLN A 34 5.52 5.31 6.39
CA GLN A 34 4.61 4.25 6.82
C GLN A 34 3.14 4.45 6.37
N GLY A 35 2.90 5.28 5.35
CA GLY A 35 1.55 5.68 4.93
C GLY A 35 0.83 6.65 5.88
N GLU A 36 1.49 7.14 6.93
CA GLU A 36 1.02 8.19 7.85
C GLU A 36 1.24 9.58 7.22
N VAL A 37 0.68 9.81 6.02
CA VAL A 37 0.78 11.08 5.27
C VAL A 37 -0.60 11.53 4.84
N CYS A 38 -0.97 12.79 5.09
CA CYS A 38 -2.30 13.32 4.77
C CYS A 38 -2.63 13.34 3.27
N THR A 39 -1.62 13.35 2.42
CA THR A 39 -1.72 13.29 0.95
C THR A 39 -1.42 11.90 0.39
N CYS A 40 -1.26 10.87 1.25
CA CYS A 40 -0.91 9.51 0.82
C CYS A 40 -1.88 8.99 -0.26
N PRO A 41 -1.40 8.49 -1.42
CA PRO A 41 -2.21 7.90 -2.46
C PRO A 41 -2.76 6.52 -2.06
N SER A 42 -3.66 6.50 -1.07
CA SER A 42 -4.19 5.30 -0.42
C SER A 42 -5.33 4.60 -1.20
N ARG A 43 -5.60 5.04 -2.44
CA ARG A 43 -6.41 4.34 -3.43
C ARG A 43 -5.69 4.28 -4.77
N ALA A 44 -5.52 3.09 -5.33
CA ALA A 44 -5.08 2.89 -6.69
C ALA A 44 -6.26 2.46 -7.56
N VAL A 45 -6.47 3.18 -8.67
CA VAL A 45 -7.54 2.93 -9.64
C VAL A 45 -6.86 2.68 -10.98
N ILE A 46 -6.84 1.43 -11.43
CA ILE A 46 -6.01 0.98 -12.55
C ILE A 46 -6.92 0.54 -13.70
N GLN A 47 -6.66 0.98 -14.93
CA GLN A 47 -7.49 0.58 -16.07
C GLN A 47 -7.41 -0.93 -16.28
N GLU A 48 -8.56 -1.58 -16.47
CA GLU A 48 -8.65 -3.05 -16.44
C GLU A 48 -7.70 -3.73 -17.44
N SER A 49 -7.47 -3.12 -18.61
CA SER A 49 -6.58 -3.61 -19.67
C SER A 49 -5.12 -3.77 -19.26
N ILE A 50 -4.65 -3.03 -18.24
CA ILE A 50 -3.26 -3.05 -17.78
C ILE A 50 -3.07 -3.58 -16.36
N PHE A 51 -4.16 -3.99 -15.68
CA PHE A 51 -4.10 -4.35 -14.26
C PHE A 51 -3.02 -5.39 -13.97
N GLU A 52 -3.06 -6.56 -14.60
CA GLU A 52 -2.09 -7.64 -14.37
C GLU A 52 -0.64 -7.22 -14.68
N PRO A 53 -0.29 -6.77 -15.90
CA PRO A 53 1.10 -6.44 -16.22
C PRO A 53 1.65 -5.25 -15.41
N PHE A 54 0.81 -4.26 -15.07
CA PHE A 54 1.25 -3.15 -14.21
C PHE A 54 1.46 -3.61 -12.76
N MET A 55 0.55 -4.44 -12.23
CA MET A 55 0.68 -5.00 -10.89
C MET A 55 1.91 -5.89 -10.73
N GLU A 56 2.36 -6.60 -11.77
CA GLU A 56 3.64 -7.33 -11.74
C GLU A 56 4.83 -6.41 -11.45
N VAL A 57 4.88 -5.21 -12.08
CA VAL A 57 5.95 -4.22 -11.86
C VAL A 57 5.85 -3.62 -10.45
N VAL A 58 4.64 -3.30 -10.00
CA VAL A 58 4.37 -2.79 -8.64
C VAL A 58 4.82 -3.79 -7.59
N MET A 59 4.45 -5.07 -7.74
CA MET A 59 4.78 -6.12 -6.78
C MET A 59 6.29 -6.33 -6.64
N LYS A 60 7.04 -6.27 -7.76
CA LYS A 60 8.52 -6.32 -7.72
C LYS A 60 9.10 -5.23 -6.82
N LYS A 61 8.56 -4.00 -6.88
CA LYS A 61 9.03 -2.87 -6.06
C LYS A 61 8.59 -3.00 -4.60
N ILE A 62 7.37 -3.44 -4.32
CA ILE A 62 6.88 -3.64 -2.94
C ILE A 62 7.74 -4.66 -2.19
N LEU A 63 8.15 -5.75 -2.85
CA LEU A 63 9.00 -6.78 -2.26
C LEU A 63 10.41 -6.29 -1.89
N GLN A 64 10.84 -5.13 -2.41
CA GLN A 64 12.12 -4.52 -2.04
C GLN A 64 12.02 -3.61 -0.82
N ILE A 65 10.82 -3.33 -0.29
CA ILE A 65 10.64 -2.43 0.85
C ILE A 65 11.25 -3.05 2.11
N LYS A 66 12.35 -2.47 2.56
CA LYS A 66 13.00 -2.83 3.82
C LYS A 66 12.37 -2.07 4.98
N ARG A 67 11.96 -2.80 6.01
CA ARG A 67 11.46 -2.22 7.27
C ARG A 67 12.45 -2.49 8.39
N GLY A 68 12.64 -1.52 9.28
CA GLY A 68 13.71 -1.64 10.27
C GLY A 68 13.91 -0.43 11.16
N ASP A 69 15.11 -0.34 11.71
CA ASP A 69 15.56 0.76 12.56
C ASP A 69 15.68 2.05 11.72
N PRO A 70 15.07 3.17 12.15
CA PRO A 70 15.21 4.45 11.45
C PRO A 70 16.65 5.00 11.39
N LEU A 71 17.58 4.46 12.20
CA LEU A 71 19.01 4.81 12.16
C LEU A 71 19.80 3.99 11.14
N ASP A 72 19.22 2.91 10.59
CA ASP A 72 19.83 2.13 9.51
C ASP A 72 19.54 2.80 8.15
N THR A 73 20.59 3.10 7.39
CA THR A 73 20.49 3.72 6.06
C THR A 73 19.82 2.84 5.02
N ASP A 74 19.75 1.52 5.27
CA ASP A 74 19.04 0.58 4.42
C ASP A 74 17.53 0.53 4.70
N THR A 75 17.06 1.07 5.82
CA THR A 75 15.64 1.11 6.17
C THR A 75 14.89 2.07 5.26
N MET A 76 13.80 1.59 4.66
CA MET A 76 12.91 2.41 3.84
C MET A 76 11.65 2.82 4.61
N VAL A 77 11.15 1.95 5.49
CA VAL A 77 9.89 2.16 6.22
C VAL A 77 10.05 1.74 7.69
N GLY A 78 9.85 2.68 8.62
CA GLY A 78 9.90 2.41 10.07
C GLY A 78 8.59 1.84 10.67
N ALA A 79 8.46 1.93 11.99
CA ALA A 79 7.26 1.56 12.74
C ALA A 79 6.17 2.66 12.70
N GLN A 80 4.92 2.29 12.98
CA GLN A 80 3.83 3.24 13.20
C GLN A 80 4.11 4.11 14.43
N ALA A 81 3.54 5.32 14.46
CA ALA A 81 3.79 6.28 15.53
C ALA A 81 3.27 5.84 16.91
N SER A 82 2.27 4.94 16.98
CA SER A 82 1.67 4.49 18.23
C SER A 82 0.99 3.12 18.11
N GLU A 83 0.78 2.47 19.26
CA GLU A 83 -0.01 1.24 19.40
C GLU A 83 -1.44 1.44 18.89
N GLN A 84 -2.07 2.56 19.26
CA GLN A 84 -3.43 2.87 18.81
C GLN A 84 -3.55 2.91 17.29
N GLN A 85 -2.58 3.52 16.61
CA GLN A 85 -2.57 3.59 15.15
C GLN A 85 -2.30 2.22 14.53
N PHE A 86 -1.37 1.46 15.11
CA PHE A 86 -1.10 0.08 14.73
C PHE A 86 -2.34 -0.82 14.82
N ASP A 87 -3.03 -0.82 15.97
CA ASP A 87 -4.25 -1.60 16.20
C ASP A 87 -5.37 -1.18 15.25
N LYS A 88 -5.52 0.14 15.03
CA LYS A 88 -6.47 0.67 14.04
C LYS A 88 -6.18 0.06 12.67
N ILE A 89 -4.94 0.13 12.19
CA ILE A 89 -4.55 -0.40 10.87
C ILE A 89 -4.86 -1.91 10.78
N LEU A 90 -4.50 -2.70 11.79
CA LEU A 90 -4.78 -4.13 11.79
C LEU A 90 -6.29 -4.43 11.76
N SER A 91 -7.11 -3.66 12.50
CA SER A 91 -8.56 -3.82 12.47
C SER A 91 -9.16 -3.59 11.07
N TYR A 92 -8.57 -2.71 10.25
CA TYR A 92 -9.00 -2.51 8.87
C TYR A 92 -8.65 -3.69 7.95
N MET A 93 -7.61 -4.47 8.27
CA MET A 93 -7.31 -5.71 7.55
C MET A 93 -8.38 -6.75 7.81
N ASP A 94 -8.91 -6.82 9.04
CA ASP A 94 -10.01 -7.71 9.40
C ASP A 94 -11.33 -7.25 8.77
N ILE A 95 -11.60 -5.94 8.76
CA ILE A 95 -12.75 -5.38 8.03
C ILE A 95 -12.65 -5.74 6.54
N ALA A 96 -11.48 -5.58 5.91
CA ALA A 96 -11.27 -5.92 4.51
C ALA A 96 -11.63 -7.39 4.22
N ARG A 97 -11.10 -8.32 5.04
CA ARG A 97 -11.42 -9.76 4.91
C ARG A 97 -12.91 -10.03 5.13
N GLY A 98 -13.51 -9.40 6.14
CA GLY A 98 -14.93 -9.54 6.45
C GLY A 98 -15.86 -9.02 5.36
N GLU A 99 -15.44 -8.00 4.61
CA GLU A 99 -16.16 -7.46 3.46
C GLU A 99 -15.88 -8.21 2.15
N GLY A 100 -15.01 -9.23 2.17
CA GLY A 100 -14.67 -10.06 1.00
C GLY A 100 -13.61 -9.44 0.08
N ALA A 101 -12.81 -8.50 0.58
CA ALA A 101 -11.67 -7.97 -0.16
C ALA A 101 -10.53 -9.00 -0.21
N GLU A 102 -9.73 -8.93 -1.28
CA GLU A 102 -8.56 -9.78 -1.49
C GLU A 102 -7.30 -9.06 -1.02
N ILE A 103 -6.50 -9.71 -0.18
CA ILE A 103 -5.19 -9.20 0.23
C ILE A 103 -4.15 -9.66 -0.79
N LEU A 104 -3.67 -8.75 -1.63
CA LEU A 104 -2.67 -9.05 -2.67
C LEU A 104 -1.25 -9.19 -2.09
N THR A 105 -0.95 -8.44 -1.04
CA THR A 105 0.33 -8.49 -0.31
C THR A 105 0.16 -7.92 1.09
N GLY A 106 1.04 -8.31 2.00
CA GLY A 106 1.02 -7.89 3.39
C GLY A 106 -0.25 -8.34 4.12
N GLY A 107 -0.93 -7.39 4.77
CA GLY A 107 -2.17 -7.65 5.50
C GLY A 107 -1.95 -8.18 6.91
N ALA A 108 -0.76 -7.99 7.48
CA ALA A 108 -0.47 -8.34 8.86
C ALA A 108 0.57 -7.40 9.50
N ALA A 109 0.74 -7.56 10.81
CA ALA A 109 1.90 -7.03 11.52
C ALA A 109 3.18 -7.66 10.97
N GLU A 110 4.22 -6.85 10.81
CA GLU A 110 5.56 -7.32 10.49
C GLU A 110 6.30 -7.66 11.79
N LYS A 111 6.83 -8.88 11.88
CA LYS A 111 7.61 -9.32 13.04
C LYS A 111 9.09 -9.19 12.74
N LEU A 112 9.72 -8.18 13.32
CA LEU A 112 11.18 -8.01 13.28
C LEU A 112 11.83 -8.67 14.50
N GLU A 113 13.12 -8.99 14.38
CA GLU A 113 13.88 -9.66 15.44
C GLU A 113 14.61 -8.66 16.35
N GLY A 114 15.14 -9.18 17.47
CA GLY A 114 16.01 -8.42 18.37
C GLY A 114 15.32 -7.22 19.02
N GLY A 115 16.03 -6.09 19.08
CA GLY A 115 15.55 -4.86 19.71
C GLY A 115 14.31 -4.23 19.05
N LEU A 116 13.92 -4.71 17.86
CA LEU A 116 12.76 -4.21 17.11
C LEU A 116 11.50 -5.07 17.32
N ALA A 117 11.58 -6.18 18.06
CA ALA A 117 10.50 -7.16 18.22
C ALA A 117 9.22 -6.59 18.86
N THR A 118 9.34 -5.49 19.60
CA THR A 118 8.21 -4.78 20.24
C THR A 118 7.77 -3.54 19.47
N GLY A 119 8.33 -3.29 18.28
CA GLY A 119 7.97 -2.14 17.46
C GLY A 119 6.67 -2.36 16.69
N TYR A 120 5.98 -1.27 16.40
CA TYR A 120 4.69 -1.29 15.70
C TYR A 120 4.87 -1.36 14.18
N TYR A 121 5.43 -2.45 13.67
CA TYR A 121 5.69 -2.59 12.24
C TYR A 121 4.51 -3.24 11.52
N VAL A 122 4.09 -2.65 10.41
CA VAL A 122 3.00 -3.18 9.57
C VAL A 122 3.54 -3.47 8.18
N GLN A 123 3.10 -4.57 7.58
CA GLN A 123 3.47 -4.92 6.21
C GLN A 123 2.90 -3.92 5.20
N PRO A 124 3.67 -3.47 4.20
CA PRO A 124 3.14 -2.78 3.03
C PRO A 124 2.04 -3.62 2.41
N THR A 125 0.80 -3.11 2.42
CA THR A 125 -0.40 -3.89 2.14
C THR A 125 -1.14 -3.34 0.93
N LEU A 126 -1.46 -4.22 -0.01
CA LEU A 126 -2.40 -3.92 -1.10
C LEU A 126 -3.65 -4.76 -0.93
N ILE A 127 -4.81 -4.11 -1.00
CA ILE A 127 -6.12 -4.74 -0.83
C ILE A 127 -6.94 -4.53 -2.08
N LYS A 128 -7.20 -5.59 -2.85
CA LYS A 128 -8.08 -5.54 -4.01
C LYS A 128 -9.54 -5.65 -3.57
N GLY A 129 -10.38 -4.76 -4.08
CA GLY A 129 -11.79 -4.74 -3.74
C GLY A 129 -12.57 -3.73 -4.59
N HIS A 130 -13.71 -3.28 -4.08
CA HIS A 130 -14.57 -2.32 -4.80
C HIS A 130 -14.94 -1.11 -3.93
N ASN A 131 -15.32 -0.01 -4.58
CA ASN A 131 -15.53 1.28 -3.95
C ASN A 131 -16.52 1.27 -2.75
N LYS A 132 -17.47 0.33 -2.67
CA LYS A 132 -18.42 0.25 -1.54
C LYS A 132 -17.81 -0.27 -0.22
N MET A 133 -16.62 -0.86 -0.26
CA MET A 133 -15.95 -1.39 0.93
C MET A 133 -15.41 -0.24 1.80
N ARG A 134 -15.39 -0.41 3.11
CA ARG A 134 -14.90 0.60 4.05
C ARG A 134 -13.44 0.97 3.80
N VAL A 135 -12.60 0.01 3.43
CA VAL A 135 -11.20 0.26 3.06
C VAL A 135 -11.02 1.17 1.84
N PHE A 136 -12.07 1.38 1.03
CA PHE A 136 -12.08 2.36 -0.06
C PHE A 136 -12.68 3.72 0.33
N GLN A 137 -13.48 3.79 1.40
CA GLN A 137 -14.18 4.99 1.82
C GLN A 137 -13.48 5.73 2.97
N GLU A 138 -12.82 4.98 3.85
CA GLU A 138 -12.26 5.51 5.10
C GLU A 138 -10.74 5.69 5.01
N GLU A 139 -10.24 6.71 5.71
CA GLU A 139 -8.80 6.97 5.84
C GLU A 139 -8.21 6.09 6.95
N ILE A 140 -7.45 5.06 6.53
CA ILE A 140 -6.75 4.13 7.44
C ILE A 140 -5.56 4.84 8.11
N PHE A 141 -4.80 5.61 7.31
CA PHE A 141 -3.60 6.35 7.72
C PHE A 141 -2.42 5.43 8.10
N GLY A 142 -2.14 4.44 7.26
CA GLY A 142 -1.05 3.48 7.43
C GLY A 142 -0.61 2.91 6.09
N PRO A 143 0.27 1.90 6.05
CA PRO A 143 0.89 1.43 4.82
C PRO A 143 -0.05 0.48 4.07
N VAL A 144 -1.24 0.98 3.72
CA VAL A 144 -2.35 0.22 3.13
C VAL A 144 -2.93 0.99 1.95
N VAL A 145 -2.95 0.35 0.77
CA VAL A 145 -3.57 0.89 -0.44
C VAL A 145 -4.72 0.00 -0.86
N ALA A 146 -5.88 0.62 -1.09
CA ALA A 146 -7.03 -0.05 -1.68
C ALA A 146 -6.92 0.01 -3.21
N VAL A 147 -6.99 -1.13 -3.90
CA VAL A 147 -6.74 -1.27 -5.34
C VAL A 147 -8.01 -1.74 -6.04
N THR A 148 -8.47 -1.00 -7.04
CA THR A 148 -9.60 -1.40 -7.89
C THR A 148 -9.27 -1.21 -9.36
N THR A 149 -10.01 -1.88 -10.23
CA THR A 149 -9.99 -1.59 -11.66
C THR A 149 -11.09 -0.61 -12.04
N PHE A 150 -10.94 0.02 -13.21
CA PHE A 150 -11.99 0.78 -13.89
C PHE A 150 -12.03 0.48 -15.39
N LYS A 151 -13.16 0.84 -16.01
CA LYS A 151 -13.41 0.85 -17.46
C LYS A 151 -13.86 2.25 -17.86
N ASP A 152 -13.93 2.49 -19.17
CA ASP A 152 -14.42 3.74 -19.79
C ASP A 152 -15.81 4.18 -19.28
#